data_AF-A0AAW6Y1J7-F1
#
_entry.id   AF-A0AAW6Y1J7-F1
#
_cell.length_a   1.000
_cell.length_b   1.000
_cell.length_c   1.000
_cell.angle_alpha   90.00
_cell.angle_beta   90.00
_cell.angle_gamma   90.00
#
_symmetry.space_group_name_H-M   'P 1'
#
loop_
_entity.id
_entity.type
_entity.pdbx_description
1 polymer ?
#
loop_
_entity_poly.entity_id
_entity_poly.type
_entity_poly.pdbx_seq_one_letter_code
_entity_poly.pdbx_strand_id
1 'polypeptide(L)' 'MFDRLNEEVLGDGKIGTTGRGIGPTYADKANRVGIRIVDLVHPRRLRGQVETAVAQKNLVLRALGREEINVDDVLT' A
#
# COMPACT_ATOMS: atom_id res chain seq x y z
N MET A 1 1.69 -2.91 -6.99
CA MET A 1 2.76 -1.90 -7.08
C MET A 1 3.86 -2.15 -6.04
N PHE A 2 3.60 -1.96 -4.74
CA PHE A 2 4.61 -2.10 -3.67
C PHE A 2 5.36 -3.43 -3.63
N ASP A 3 4.71 -4.53 -3.98
CA ASP A 3 5.34 -5.85 -4.06
C ASP A 3 6.49 -5.88 -5.08
N ARG A 4 6.24 -5.34 -6.27
CA ARG A 4 7.26 -5.25 -7.33
C ARG A 4 8.36 -4.26 -6.95
N LEU A 5 8.01 -3.14 -6.32
CA LEU A 5 9.00 -2.16 -5.83
C LEU A 5 9.94 -2.80 -4.81
N ASN A 6 9.42 -3.62 -3.89
CA ASN A 6 10.25 -4.31 -2.91
C ASN A 6 11.19 -5.32 -3.59
N GLU A 7 10.71 -6.09 -4.57
CA GLU A 7 11.56 -7.00 -5.35
C GLU A 7 12.63 -6.24 -6.15
N GLU A 8 12.30 -5.10 -6.75
CA GLU A 8 13.26 -4.22 -7.45
C GLU A 8 14.36 -3.74 -6.50
N VAL A 9 14.00 -3.28 -5.29
CA VAL A 9 14.95 -2.81 -4.28
C VAL A 9 15.87 -3.94 -3.79
N LEU A 10 15.38 -5.18 -3.75
CA LEU A 10 16.16 -6.34 -3.33
C LEU A 10 17.17 -6.81 -4.39
N GLY A 11 16.99 -6.46 -5.66
CA GLY A 11 17.90 -6.81 -6.75
C GLY A 11 18.17 -8.32 -6.84
N ASP A 12 19.43 -8.72 -6.67
CA ASP A 12 19.85 -10.13 -6.69
C ASP A 12 19.29 -10.94 -5.50
N GLY A 13 18.88 -10.27 -4.42
CA GLY A 13 18.25 -10.86 -3.23
C GLY A 13 16.73 -11.02 -3.32
N LYS A 14 16.15 -10.89 -4.53
CA LYS A 14 14.71 -11.04 -4.76
C LYS A 14 14.18 -12.41 -4.29
N ILE A 15 12.93 -12.42 -3.82
CA ILE A 15 12.27 -13.63 -3.34
C ILE A 15 11.62 -14.39 -4.50
N GLY A 16 11.22 -13.69 -5.56
CA GLY A 16 10.45 -14.23 -6.66
C GLY A 16 8.95 -14.18 -6.39
N THR A 17 8.45 -13.04 -5.90
CA THR A 17 7.01 -12.90 -5.59
C THR A 17 6.16 -12.86 -6.86
N THR A 18 4.85 -13.07 -6.71
CA THR A 18 3.89 -12.96 -7.83
C THR A 18 3.61 -11.51 -8.25
N GLY A 19 4.12 -10.52 -7.52
CA GLY A 19 3.89 -9.09 -7.79
C GLY A 19 2.45 -8.61 -7.56
N ARG A 20 1.62 -9.44 -6.91
CA ARG A 20 0.18 -9.19 -6.68
C ARG A 20 -0.12 -8.39 -5.41
N GLY A 21 0.89 -8.08 -4.58
CA GLY A 21 0.65 -7.32 -3.34
C GLY A 21 0.38 -8.18 -2.11
N ILE A 22 0.54 -9.51 -2.18
CA ILE A 22 0.21 -10.42 -1.06
C ILE A 22 1.06 -10.08 0.18
N GLY A 23 2.38 -9.96 0.01
CA GLY A 23 3.29 -9.61 1.10
C GLY A 23 2.96 -8.26 1.74
N PRO A 24 2.91 -7.15 0.97
CA PRO A 24 2.52 -5.84 1.48
C PRO A 24 1.17 -5.82 2.20
N THR A 25 0.15 -6.51 1.69
CA THR A 25 -1.16 -6.60 2.34
C THR A 25 -1.08 -7.29 3.71
N TYR A 26 -0.32 -8.39 3.81
CA TYR A 26 -0.13 -9.06 5.11
C TYR A 26 0.74 -8.24 6.07
N ALA A 27 1.70 -7.46 5.58
CA ALA A 27 2.46 -6.53 6.40
C ALA A 27 1.55 -5.45 7.00
N ASP A 28 0.66 -4.86 6.21
CA ASP A 28 -0.31 -3.87 6.70
C ASP A 28 -1.28 -4.47 7.72
N LYS A 29 -1.68 -5.74 7.55
CA LYS A 29 -2.43 -6.51 8.56
C LYS A 29 -1.64 -6.64 9.86
N ALA A 30 -0.37 -7.08 9.79
CA ALA A 30 0.48 -7.26 10.96
C ALA A 30 0.74 -5.94 11.69
N ASN A 31 0.91 -4.85 10.93
CA ASN A 31 1.10 -3.50 11.45
C ASN A 31 -0.20 -2.85 11.96
N ARG A 32 -1.36 -3.51 11.78
CA ARG A 32 -2.68 -3.02 12.19
C ARG A 32 -3.10 -1.72 11.50
N VAL A 33 -2.65 -1.53 10.27
CA VAL A 33 -2.98 -0.36 9.43
C VAL A 33 -3.78 -0.74 8.18
N GLY A 34 -3.95 -2.04 7.90
CA GLY A 34 -4.69 -2.53 6.75
C GLY A 34 -6.20 -2.25 6.80
N ILE A 35 -6.77 -1.93 5.64
CA ILE A 35 -8.23 -1.78 5.43
C ILE A 35 -8.87 -3.16 5.28
N ARG A 36 -10.03 -3.36 5.90
CA ARG A 36 -10.77 -4.63 5.87
C ARG A 36 -12.13 -4.46 5.21
N ILE A 37 -12.76 -5.58 4.84
CA ILE A 37 -14.10 -5.59 4.23
C ILE A 37 -15.14 -4.84 5.07
N VAL A 38 -15.08 -4.94 6.40
CA VAL A 38 -15.99 -4.21 7.30
C VAL A 38 -15.85 -2.69 7.20
N ASP A 39 -14.70 -2.17 6.79
CA ASP A 39 -14.52 -0.72 6.64
C ASP A 39 -15.28 -0.19 5.40
N LEU A 40 -15.57 -1.05 4.41
CA LEU A 40 -16.29 -0.67 3.18
C LEU A 40 -17.73 -0.21 3.43
N VAL A 41 -18.37 -0.71 4.49
CA VAL A 41 -19.74 -0.30 4.85
C VAL A 41 -19.78 1.03 5.63
N HIS A 42 -18.61 1.63 5.90
CA HIS A 42 -18.48 2.88 6.62
C HIS A 42 -17.69 3.94 5.81
N PRO A 43 -18.30 4.56 4.78
CA PRO A 43 -17.58 5.38 3.79
C PRO A 43 -16.73 6.50 4.37
N ARG A 44 -17.21 7.21 5.40
CA ARG A 44 -16.45 8.29 6.06
C ARG A 44 -15.19 7.77 6.75
N ARG A 45 -15.31 6.63 7.42
CA ARG A 45 -14.19 5.97 8.10
C ARG A 45 -13.21 5.40 7.08
N LEU A 46 -13.72 4.76 6.04
CA LEU A 46 -12.90 4.23 4.93
C LEU A 46 -12.04 5.34 4.32
N ARG A 47 -12.63 6.49 4.01
CA ARG A 47 -11.89 7.63 3.44
C ARG A 47 -10.73 8.06 4.34
N GLY A 48 -10.97 8.26 5.64
CA GLY A 48 -9.89 8.62 6.58
C GLY A 48 -8.79 7.56 6.70
N GLN A 49 -9.15 6.26 6.60
CA GLN A 49 -8.18 5.17 6.57
C GLN A 49 -7.35 5.17 5.28
N VAL A 50 -7.99 5.40 4.12
CA VAL A 50 -7.29 5.52 2.83
C VAL A 50 -6.38 6.73 2.82
N GLU A 51 -6.81 7.89 3.29
CA GLU A 51 -5.98 9.10 3.41
C GLU A 51 -4.72 8.83 4.23
N THR A 52 -4.87 8.18 5.39
CA THR A 52 -3.75 7.80 6.25
C THR A 52 -2.81 6.82 5.55
N ALA A 53 -3.36 5.79 4.91
CA ALA A 53 -2.58 4.78 4.20
C ALA A 53 -1.80 5.39 3.02
N VAL A 54 -2.46 6.19 2.19
CA VAL A 54 -1.83 6.89 1.05
C VAL A 54 -0.73 7.82 1.52
N ALA A 55 -0.95 8.61 2.58
CA ALA A 55 0.09 9.47 3.15
C ALA A 55 1.35 8.66 3.55
N GLN A 56 1.18 7.53 4.25
CA GLN A 56 2.30 6.66 4.64
C GLN A 56 3.00 6.04 3.43
N LYS A 57 2.23 5.56 2.45
CA LYS A 57 2.77 4.93 1.24
C LYS A 57 3.49 5.94 0.34
N ASN A 58 3.02 7.19 0.26
CA ASN A 58 3.67 8.27 -0.49
C ASN A 58 5.03 8.66 0.09
N LEU A 59 5.24 8.55 1.41
CA LEU A 59 6.58 8.73 2.00
C LEU A 59 7.59 7.72 1.43
N VAL A 60 7.18 6.46 1.28
CA VAL A 60 8.02 5.41 0.69
C VAL A 60 8.25 5.67 -0.79
N LEU A 61 7.20 6.03 -1.54
CA LEU A 61 7.31 6.32 -2.97
C LEU A 61 8.25 7.49 -3.26
N ARG A 62 8.12 8.58 -2.49
CA ARG A 62 9.00 9.74 -2.58
C ARG A 62 10.45 9.37 -2.30
N ALA A 63 10.71 8.56 -1.28
CA ALA A 63 12.07 8.08 -0.98
C ALA A 63 12.65 7.22 -2.11
N LEU A 64 11.79 6.53 -2.88
CA LEU A 64 12.18 5.73 -4.05
C LEU A 64 12.16 6.52 -5.37
N GLY A 65 11.89 7.83 -5.34
CA GLY A 65 11.79 8.68 -6.53
C GLY A 65 10.63 8.30 -7.47
N ARG A 66 9.55 7.71 -6.94
CA ARG A 66 8.35 7.34 -7.70
C ARG A 66 7.24 8.39 -7.52
N GLU A 67 6.31 8.42 -8.46
CA GLU A 67 5.14 9.31 -8.42
C GLU A 67 4.24 8.98 -7.21
N GLU A 68 3.69 10.02 -6.59
CA GLU A 68 2.80 9.92 -5.44
C GLU A 68 1.39 9.52 -5.88
N ILE A 69 0.68 8.78 -5.02
CA ILE A 69 -0.70 8.37 -5.26
C ILE A 69 -1.66 9.45 -4.73
N ASN A 70 -2.70 9.76 -5.50
CA ASN A 70 -3.83 10.56 -5.02
C ASN A 70 -4.89 9.65 -4.35
N VAL A 71 -5.44 10.10 -3.23
CA VAL A 71 -6.50 9.41 -2.48
C VAL A 71 -7.74 9.18 -3.34
N ASP A 72 -8.12 10.15 -4.18
CA ASP A 72 -9.36 10.05 -4.95
C ASP A 72 -9.27 8.97 -6.06
N ASP A 73 -8.08 8.71 -6.60
CA ASP A 73 -7.86 7.63 -7.56
C ASP A 73 -8.05 6.23 -6.93
N VAL A 74 -7.95 6.12 -5.60
CA VAL A 74 -8.12 4.86 -4.86
C VAL A 74 -9.56 4.62 -4.45
N LEU A 75 -10.36 5.69 -4.29
CA LEU A 75 -11.75 5.64 -3.82
C LEU A 75 -12.79 5.73 -4.96
N THR A 76 -12.34 5.76 -6.21
CA THR A 76 -13.19 5.75 -7.41
C THR A 76 -13.72 4.35 -7.69
#